data_AF-A0A0Q9MCV8-F1
#
_entry.id   AF-A0A0Q9MCV8-F1
#
_cell.length_a   1.000
_cell.length_b   1.000
_cell.length_c   1.000
_cell.angle_alpha   90.00
_cell.angle_beta   90.00
_cell.angle_gamma   90.00
#
_symmetry.space_group_name_H-M   'P 1'
#
loop_
_entity.id
_entity.type
_entity.pdbx_description
1 polymer ?
#
loop_
_entity_poly.entity_id
_entity_poly.type
_entity_poly.pdbx_seq_one_letter_code
_entity_poly.pdbx_strand_id
1 'polypeptide(L)'
;MDVFAPAEKTVLTMLSDMGVDPQHLKQLDTRILRNEEPYNGSARPVILYSPAFGVVKDMYSYNIQPLVESGFVVVAVGSTYESIITVFPDGIAVKQSEQVGSLESTDFEGWYGLKETRVKSNVFGGRGCAADTFPRCASGKDNL
;
A
#
# COMPACT_ATOMS: atom_id res chain seq x y z
N MET A 1 -12.74 6.92 9.88
CA MET A 1 -12.10 6.46 8.65
C MET A 1 -11.50 5.08 8.93
N ASP A 2 -12.23 4.02 8.60
CA ASP A 2 -11.86 2.60 8.86
C ASP A 2 -10.77 2.11 7.89
N VAL A 3 -10.39 2.91 6.89
CA VAL A 3 -9.41 2.57 5.85
C VAL A 3 -8.08 1.99 6.39
N PHE A 4 -7.64 2.42 7.57
CA PHE A 4 -6.39 1.97 8.21
C PHE A 4 -6.58 0.96 9.34
N ALA A 5 -7.78 0.38 9.50
CA ALA A 5 -7.98 -0.60 10.56
C ALA A 5 -7.10 -1.85 10.36
N PRO A 6 -6.58 -2.42 11.47
CA PRO A 6 -6.87 -2.06 12.86
C PRO A 6 -5.85 -1.09 13.50
N ALA A 7 -5.05 -0.36 12.70
CA ALA A 7 -3.97 0.50 13.19
C ALA A 7 -4.28 2.01 13.11
N GLU A 8 -5.56 2.40 13.14
CA GLU A 8 -6.01 3.78 12.87
C GLU A 8 -5.34 4.80 13.79
N LYS A 9 -5.18 4.48 15.08
CA LYS A 9 -4.52 5.38 16.03
C LYS A 9 -3.07 5.68 15.61
N THR A 10 -2.31 4.64 15.27
CA THR A 10 -0.92 4.75 14.83
C THR A 10 -0.82 5.57 13.55
N VAL A 11 -1.71 5.32 12.58
CA VAL A 11 -1.71 6.06 11.32
C VAL A 11 -2.12 7.52 11.52
N LEU A 12 -3.13 7.80 12.33
CA LEU A 12 -3.57 9.17 12.62
C LEU A 12 -2.47 9.97 13.32
N THR A 13 -1.74 9.37 14.26
CA THR A 13 -0.57 10.04 14.87
C THR A 13 0.48 10.37 13.81
N MET A 14 0.85 9.40 12.97
CA MET A 14 1.82 9.62 11.88
C MET A 14 1.38 10.74 10.93
N LEU A 15 0.12 10.73 10.48
CA LEU A 15 -0.41 11.76 9.58
C LEU A 15 -0.44 13.14 10.25
N SER A 16 -0.76 13.19 11.55
CA SER A 16 -0.73 14.45 12.31
C SER A 16 0.68 15.01 12.40
N ASP A 17 1.69 14.15 12.63
CA ASP A 17 3.11 14.54 12.67
C ASP A 17 3.58 15.06 11.29
N MET A 18 2.95 14.60 10.20
CA MET A 18 3.16 15.08 8.83
C MET A 18 2.36 16.35 8.50
N GLY A 19 1.64 16.94 9.47
CA GLY A 19 0.87 18.18 9.30
C GLY A 19 -0.54 17.99 8.74
N VAL A 20 -1.05 16.76 8.67
CA VAL A 20 -2.44 16.50 8.26
C VAL A 20 -3.40 16.83 9.39
N ASP A 21 -4.46 17.60 9.11
CA ASP A 21 -5.54 17.85 10.06
C ASP A 21 -6.49 16.64 10.18
N PRO A 22 -6.52 15.95 11.34
CA PRO A 22 -7.39 14.79 11.52
C PRO A 22 -8.88 15.14 11.53
N GLN A 23 -9.25 16.38 11.84
CA GLN A 23 -10.66 16.80 11.82
C GLN A 23 -11.16 16.95 10.39
N HIS A 24 -10.33 17.50 9.50
CA HIS A 24 -10.64 17.54 8.08
C HIS A 24 -10.82 16.14 7.48
N LEU A 25 -9.95 15.18 7.84
CA LEU A 25 -10.07 13.79 7.38
C LEU A 25 -11.40 13.14 7.77
N LYS A 26 -11.96 13.48 8.93
CA LYS A 26 -13.25 12.94 9.39
C LYS A 26 -14.45 13.47 8.62
N GLN A 27 -14.29 14.60 7.93
CA GLN A 27 -15.34 15.22 7.12
C GLN A 27 -15.39 14.66 5.69
N LEU A 28 -14.38 13.89 5.29
CA LEU A 28 -14.35 13.28 3.96
C LEU A 28 -15.42 12.20 3.86
N ASP A 29 -16.37 12.41 2.94
CA ASP A 29 -17.33 11.39 2.55
C ASP A 29 -16.63 10.33 1.68
N THR A 30 -16.57 9.10 2.16
CA THR A 30 -16.07 7.97 1.39
C THR A 30 -17.18 6.93 1.27
N ARG A 31 -17.59 6.62 0.04
CA ARG A 31 -18.61 5.57 -0.23
C ARG A 31 -18.00 4.17 -0.26
N ILE A 32 -17.01 3.91 0.59
CA ILE A 32 -16.33 2.63 0.69
C ILE A 32 -16.89 1.89 1.90
N LEU A 33 -17.61 0.82 1.64
CA LEU A 33 -18.13 -0.08 2.66
C LEU A 33 -17.14 -1.23 2.89
N ARG A 34 -16.97 -1.66 4.14
CA ARG A 34 -16.04 -2.72 4.55
C ARG A 34 -16.81 -3.98 4.93
N ASN A 35 -16.24 -5.13 4.56
CA ASN A 35 -16.80 -6.46 4.86
C ASN A 35 -18.24 -6.65 4.35
N GLU A 36 -18.62 -5.93 3.30
CA GLU A 36 -19.88 -6.15 2.60
C GLU A 36 -19.78 -7.37 1.69
N GLU A 37 -20.93 -8.01 1.48
CA GLU A 37 -21.03 -9.10 0.53
C GLU A 37 -20.71 -8.60 -0.88
N PRO A 38 -19.78 -9.25 -1.60
CA PRO A 38 -19.46 -8.87 -2.96
C PRO A 38 -20.67 -9.13 -3.88
N TYR A 39 -20.76 -8.36 -4.95
CA TYR A 39 -21.74 -8.61 -6.01
C TYR A 39 -21.62 -10.06 -6.52
N ASN A 40 -22.72 -10.82 -6.41
CA ASN A 40 -22.77 -12.25 -6.70
C ASN A 40 -23.34 -12.59 -8.09
N GLY A 41 -23.41 -11.61 -9.00
CA GLY A 41 -23.92 -11.81 -10.36
C GLY A 41 -22.85 -12.23 -11.37
N SER A 42 -22.93 -11.71 -12.59
CA SER A 42 -22.02 -12.08 -13.68
C SER A 42 -20.57 -11.67 -13.41
N ALA A 43 -19.64 -12.35 -14.09
CA ALA A 43 -18.21 -12.01 -14.09
C ALA A 43 -17.99 -10.54 -14.51
N ARG A 44 -16.99 -9.91 -13.90
CA ARG A 44 -16.64 -8.50 -14.10
C ARG A 44 -15.17 -8.36 -14.48
N PRO A 45 -14.82 -7.36 -15.31
CA PRO A 45 -13.43 -7.06 -15.62
C PRO A 45 -12.66 -6.63 -14.36
N VAL A 46 -11.41 -7.07 -14.25
CA VAL A 46 -10.54 -6.80 -13.10
C VAL A 46 -9.47 -5.77 -13.49
N ILE A 47 -9.30 -4.73 -12.67
CA ILE A 47 -8.22 -3.74 -12.78
C ILE A 47 -7.28 -3.92 -11.60
N LEU A 48 -5.99 -4.10 -11.90
CA LEU A 48 -4.94 -4.06 -10.89
C LEU A 48 -4.42 -2.62 -10.76
N TYR A 49 -4.50 -2.06 -9.56
CA TYR A 49 -4.06 -0.70 -9.27
C TYR A 49 -2.80 -0.73 -8.40
N SER A 50 -1.67 -0.29 -8.96
CA SER A 50 -0.39 -0.20 -8.24
C SER A 50 -0.04 1.26 -7.95
N PRO A 51 0.02 1.67 -6.68
CA PRO A 51 0.41 3.01 -6.27
C PRO A 51 1.84 3.40 -6.67
N ALA A 52 2.06 4.72 -6.77
CA ALA A 52 3.41 5.29 -6.80
C ALA A 52 4.14 5.09 -5.47
N PHE A 53 5.46 5.29 -5.46
CA PHE A 53 6.25 5.31 -4.23
C PHE A 53 5.73 6.37 -3.26
N GLY A 54 5.73 6.05 -1.96
CA GLY A 54 5.20 6.92 -0.91
C GLY A 54 3.67 6.95 -0.81
N VAL A 55 2.93 6.36 -1.74
CA VAL A 55 1.47 6.42 -1.74
C VAL A 55 0.88 5.14 -1.16
N VAL A 56 -0.11 5.28 -0.27
CA VAL A 56 -0.88 4.13 0.26
C VAL A 56 -1.97 3.73 -0.73
N LYS A 57 -2.30 2.43 -0.78
CA LYS A 57 -3.28 1.86 -1.73
C LYS A 57 -4.64 2.58 -1.73
N ASP A 58 -5.04 3.15 -0.60
CA ASP A 58 -6.36 3.76 -0.43
C ASP A 58 -6.42 5.26 -0.82
N MET A 59 -5.27 5.92 -1.06
CA MET A 59 -5.22 7.32 -1.50
C MET A 59 -5.81 7.53 -2.90
N TYR A 60 -5.96 6.45 -3.68
CA TYR A 60 -6.59 6.50 -5.01
C TYR A 60 -8.08 6.17 -4.97
N SER A 61 -8.69 6.08 -3.78
CA SER A 61 -10.13 5.80 -3.61
C SER A 61 -11.04 6.67 -4.49
N TYR A 62 -10.75 7.98 -4.59
CA TYR A 62 -11.51 8.90 -5.44
C TYR A 62 -11.49 8.51 -6.93
N ASN A 63 -10.36 7.98 -7.42
CA ASN A 63 -10.23 7.51 -8.80
C ASN A 63 -10.78 6.08 -8.98
N ILE A 64 -10.70 5.26 -7.94
CA ILE A 64 -11.15 3.86 -7.95
C ILE A 64 -12.68 3.77 -7.93
N GLN A 65 -13.35 4.62 -7.17
CA GLN A 65 -14.79 4.54 -6.96
C GLN A 65 -15.60 4.59 -8.27
N PRO A 66 -15.36 5.52 -9.21
CA PRO A 66 -16.07 5.53 -10.49
C PRO A 66 -15.87 4.26 -11.32
N LEU A 67 -14.71 3.59 -11.21
CA LEU A 67 -14.44 2.32 -11.89
C LEU A 67 -15.31 1.20 -11.30
N VAL A 68 -15.41 1.14 -9.97
CA VAL A 68 -16.27 0.16 -9.28
C VAL A 68 -17.73 0.38 -9.64
N GLU A 69 -18.19 1.64 -9.62
CA GLU A 69 -19.55 2.04 -10.02
C GLU A 69 -19.85 1.68 -11.49
N SER A 70 -18.83 1.70 -12.37
CA SER A 70 -18.94 1.33 -13.78
C SER A 70 -18.93 -0.18 -14.05
N GLY A 71 -18.79 -1.01 -13.01
CA GLY A 71 -18.87 -2.46 -13.16
C GLY A 71 -17.55 -3.22 -13.01
N PHE A 72 -16.43 -2.54 -12.70
CA PHE A 72 -15.13 -3.18 -12.54
C PHE A 72 -14.92 -3.72 -11.12
N VAL A 73 -14.11 -4.77 -11.00
CA VAL A 73 -13.46 -5.14 -9.74
C VAL A 73 -12.08 -4.49 -9.74
N VAL A 74 -11.77 -3.69 -8.71
CA VAL A 74 -10.46 -3.04 -8.59
C VAL A 74 -9.68 -3.65 -7.44
N VAL A 75 -8.48 -4.13 -7.72
CA VAL A 75 -7.54 -4.66 -6.74
C VAL A 75 -6.41 -3.65 -6.56
N ALA A 76 -6.47 -2.87 -5.48
CA ALA A 76 -5.41 -1.92 -5.13
C ALA A 76 -4.34 -2.61 -4.28
N VAL A 77 -3.10 -2.63 -4.77
CA VAL A 77 -1.99 -3.34 -4.13
C VAL A 77 -1.15 -2.38 -3.31
N GLY A 78 -1.09 -2.59 -1.99
CA GLY A 78 -0.12 -1.91 -1.14
C GLY A 78 1.26 -2.53 -1.33
N SER A 79 2.30 -1.71 -1.51
CA SER A 79 3.67 -2.21 -1.61
C SER A 79 4.41 -1.94 -0.31
N THR A 80 4.69 -3.02 0.43
CA THR A 80 5.36 -2.93 1.74
C THR A 80 6.70 -2.22 1.60
N TYR A 81 7.04 -1.36 2.56
CA TYR A 81 8.26 -0.54 2.59
C TYR A 81 8.38 0.54 1.50
N GLU A 82 7.46 0.59 0.54
CA GLU A 82 7.42 1.63 -0.50
C GLU A 82 6.33 2.67 -0.21
N SER A 83 5.17 2.26 0.31
CA SER A 83 4.14 3.17 0.82
C SER A 83 4.59 3.83 2.13
N ILE A 84 4.17 5.08 2.41
CA ILE A 84 4.47 5.79 3.67
C ILE A 84 4.15 4.95 4.91
N ILE A 85 3.08 4.16 4.83
CA ILE A 85 2.69 3.17 5.83
C ILE A 85 1.95 2.01 5.17
N THR A 86 2.18 0.79 5.67
CA THR A 86 1.43 -0.42 5.31
C THR A 86 0.87 -1.04 6.58
N VAL A 87 -0.45 -1.24 6.65
CA VAL A 87 -1.11 -1.89 7.78
C VAL A 87 -1.48 -3.31 7.38
N PHE A 88 -1.02 -4.28 8.16
CA PHE A 88 -1.34 -5.70 8.00
C PHE A 88 -2.58 -6.10 8.81
N PRO A 89 -3.24 -7.22 8.47
CA PRO A 89 -4.46 -7.68 9.16
C PRO A 89 -4.28 -7.94 10.67
N ASP A 90 -3.06 -8.24 11.12
CA ASP A 90 -2.70 -8.42 12.52
C ASP A 90 -2.48 -7.09 13.28
N GLY A 91 -2.68 -5.95 12.59
CA GLY A 91 -2.48 -4.60 13.12
C GLY A 91 -1.05 -4.11 13.11
N ILE A 92 -0.11 -4.91 12.59
CA ILE A 92 1.25 -4.45 12.40
C ILE A 92 1.26 -3.35 11.34
N ALA A 93 1.76 -2.17 11.73
CA ALA A 93 2.00 -1.06 10.84
C ALA A 93 3.49 -0.95 10.51
N VAL A 94 3.83 -1.11 9.24
CA VAL A 94 5.20 -1.02 8.73
C VAL A 94 5.37 0.30 7.98
N LYS A 95 6.38 1.08 8.35
CA LYS A 95 6.72 2.35 7.68
C LYS A 95 7.47 2.08 6.38
N GLN A 96 7.49 3.10 5.53
CA GLN A 96 8.38 3.16 4.37
C GLN A 96 9.84 2.91 4.78
N SER A 97 10.61 2.28 3.89
CA SER A 97 12.05 2.15 4.04
C SER A 97 12.75 3.51 3.97
N GLU A 98 13.85 3.65 4.70
CA GLU A 98 14.66 4.87 4.69
C GLU A 98 15.11 5.24 3.27
N GLN A 99 15.51 4.24 2.48
CA GLN A 99 15.99 4.43 1.11
C GLN A 99 14.96 5.08 0.19
N VAL A 100 13.65 4.85 0.40
CA VAL A 100 12.59 5.54 -0.36
C VAL A 100 12.23 6.87 0.30
N GLY A 101 12.19 6.92 1.63
CA GLY A 101 11.82 8.11 2.39
C GLY A 101 12.84 9.24 2.36
N SER A 102 14.11 8.94 2.05
CA SER A 102 15.20 9.91 1.96
C SER A 102 15.41 10.49 0.55
N LEU A 103 14.66 10.02 -0.46
CA LEU A 103 14.80 10.52 -1.82
C LEU A 103 14.11 11.87 -1.96
N GLU A 104 14.89 12.85 -2.41
CA GLU A 104 14.36 14.13 -2.85
C GLU A 104 13.55 13.94 -4.14
N SER A 105 12.52 14.76 -4.33
CA SER A 105 11.70 14.72 -5.56
C SER A 105 12.50 14.94 -6.85
N THR A 106 13.67 15.56 -6.75
CA THR A 106 14.60 15.85 -7.85
C THR A 106 15.68 14.78 -8.05
N ASP A 107 15.77 13.77 -7.19
CA ASP A 107 16.72 12.66 -7.33
C ASP A 107 16.22 11.63 -8.34
N PHE A 108 16.24 12.03 -9.63
CA PHE A 108 15.76 11.17 -10.71
C PHE A 108 16.51 9.85 -10.79
N GLU A 109 17.82 9.84 -10.54
CA GLU A 109 18.64 8.62 -10.55
C GLU A 109 18.18 7.63 -9.46
N GLY A 110 17.94 8.13 -8.23
CA GLY A 110 17.37 7.33 -7.15
C GLY A 110 16.00 6.76 -7.51
N TRP A 111 15.10 7.59 -8.04
CA TRP A 111 13.77 7.15 -8.48
C TRP A 111 13.84 6.11 -9.61
N TYR A 112 14.74 6.29 -10.58
CA TYR A 112 14.97 5.32 -11.65
C TYR A 112 15.50 3.99 -11.11
N GLY A 113 16.45 4.03 -10.17
CA GLY A 113 16.99 2.83 -9.51
C GLY A 113 15.92 2.03 -8.78
N LEU A 114 15.03 2.69 -8.03
CA LEU A 114 13.90 2.05 -7.36
C LEU A 114 12.92 1.44 -8.36
N LYS A 115 12.58 2.17 -9.43
CA LYS A 115 11.71 1.67 -10.50
C LYS A 115 12.27 0.40 -11.12
N GLU A 116 13.54 0.39 -11.50
CA GLU A 116 14.21 -0.80 -12.06
C GLU A 116 14.20 -1.99 -11.09
N THR A 117 14.42 -1.73 -9.80
CA THR A 117 14.35 -2.76 -8.75
C THR A 117 12.94 -3.35 -8.64
N ARG A 118 11.91 -2.51 -8.63
CA ARG A 118 10.50 -2.92 -8.61
C ARG A 118 10.15 -3.77 -9.83
N VAL A 119 10.59 -3.37 -11.03
CA VAL A 119 10.40 -4.17 -12.26
C VAL A 119 11.04 -5.55 -12.12
N LYS A 120 12.30 -5.63 -11.67
CA LYS A 120 12.98 -6.91 -11.45
C LYS A 120 12.24 -7.79 -10.45
N SER A 121 11.81 -7.23 -9.31
CA SER A 121 11.04 -7.98 -8.30
C SER A 121 9.73 -8.55 -8.87
N ASN A 122 9.03 -7.79 -9.70
CA ASN A 122 7.76 -8.21 -10.30
C ASN A 122 7.93 -9.26 -11.41
N VAL A 123 9.06 -9.23 -12.12
CA VAL A 123 9.35 -10.17 -13.22
C VAL A 123 9.95 -11.49 -12.71
N PHE A 124 10.74 -11.46 -11.64
CA PHE A 124 11.42 -12.65 -11.08
C PHE A 124 10.66 -13.36 -9.96
N GLY A 125 9.33 -13.24 -9.93
CA GLY A 125 8.47 -13.94 -8.97
C GLY A 125 8.84 -15.42 -8.85
N GLY A 126 9.51 -15.79 -7.75
CA GLY A 126 9.75 -17.18 -7.38
C GLY A 126 11.11 -17.54 -6.76
N ARG A 127 12.18 -16.76 -6.93
CA ARG A 127 13.49 -17.09 -6.31
C ARG A 127 14.27 -15.85 -5.89
N GLY A 128 14.05 -15.41 -4.65
CA GLY A 128 14.91 -14.39 -4.07
C GLY A 128 14.31 -13.74 -2.83
N CYS A 129 14.27 -14.46 -1.72
CA CYS A 129 14.50 -13.76 -0.46
C CYS A 129 15.95 -13.26 -0.53
N ALA A 130 16.14 -12.00 -0.91
CA ALA A 130 17.42 -11.34 -0.69
C ALA A 130 17.58 -11.23 0.84
N ALA A 131 18.48 -12.03 1.39
CA ALA A 131 18.73 -12.14 2.83
C ALA A 131 19.11 -10.78 3.45
N ASP A 132 19.54 -9.83 2.62
CA ASP A 132 20.13 -8.56 3.05
C ASP A 132 19.10 -7.44 3.22
N THR A 133 17.84 -7.64 2.81
CA THR A 133 16.85 -6.55 2.73
C THR A 133 15.70 -6.67 3.74
N PHE A 134 15.46 -7.85 4.34
CA PHE A 134 14.31 -8.04 5.24
C PHE A 134 14.60 -8.93 6.47
N PRO A 135 14.52 -8.38 7.71
CA PRO A 135 14.87 -9.11 8.93
C PRO A 135 13.96 -10.30 9.27
N ARG A 136 12.81 -10.46 8.60
CA ARG A 136 11.92 -11.62 8.78
C ARG A 136 12.31 -12.87 7.99
N CYS A 137 13.33 -12.83 7.13
CA CYS A 137 13.77 -14.02 6.38
C CYS A 137 14.73 -14.92 7.18
N ALA A 138 15.17 -14.52 8.37
CA ALA A 138 16.23 -15.19 9.13
C ALA A 138 15.77 -16.40 9.97
N SER A 139 14.46 -16.65 10.16
CA SER A 139 13.98 -17.65 11.13
C SER A 139 13.56 -19.00 10.55
N GLY A 140 13.97 -19.35 9.32
CA GLY A 140 13.43 -20.51 8.61
C GLY A 140 14.43 -21.52 8.05
N LYS A 141 15.71 -21.48 8.42
CA LYS A 141 16.75 -22.33 7.78
C LYS A 141 17.38 -23.42 8.65
N ASP A 142 16.78 -23.76 9.78
CA ASP A 142 17.20 -24.92 10.57
C ASP A 142 16.03 -25.88 10.73
N ASN A 143 15.93 -26.85 9.81
CA ASN A 143 15.31 -28.19 9.93
C ASN A 143 14.77 -28.63 8.58
N LEU A 144 15.64 -29.25 7.78
CA LEU A 144 15.40 -30.44 6.95
C LEU A 144 16.71 -30.85 6.26
#